data_AF-A0A0C9QT22-F1
#
_entry.id   AF-A0A0C9QT22-F1
#
_cell.length_a   1.000
_cell.length_b   1.000
_cell.length_c   1.000
_cell.angle_alpha   90.00
_cell.angle_beta   90.00
_cell.angle_gamma   90.00
#
_symmetry.space_group_name_H-M   'P 1'
#
loop_
_entity.id
_entity.type
_entity.pdbx_description
1 polymer ?
#
loop_
_entity_poly.entity_id
_entity_poly.type
_entity_poly.pdbx_seq_one_letter_code
_entity_poly.pdbx_strand_id
1 'polypeptide(L)'
;LALTAAPVEADPMYEVFIGGWENTKSVIRKNRQKPDVAEVHTPGILEAGEFRGFWVRWYDNVITVGREGEAAAFLSYDAQDLFPVNFVGVCTGWGASGSWIIDEAQQASAPALGFAPPCGSGPGCWVPASNGTVPPSAVEGGFDGAEQLYIARARHESDLIPGKLHPSHGVAYVAWGGGEHGHADYEVLCSSGGQWLPVHDGNIPPNAFPAGETAEGEPLFIGRATHDGTITVGKVQPSHGCCYIPYGGEELAYKEFEVFVV
;
A
#
# COMPACT_ATOMS: atom_id res chain seq x y z
N LEU A 1 -19.33 -10.29 7.83
CA LEU A 1 -18.00 -10.59 7.27
C LEU A 1 -17.00 -10.63 8.43
N ALA A 2 -16.17 -11.66 8.53
CA ALA A 2 -15.17 -11.81 9.57
C ALA A 2 -13.77 -11.61 8.98
N LEU A 3 -12.89 -10.93 9.71
CA LEU A 3 -11.48 -10.68 9.39
C LEU A 3 -10.64 -11.43 10.43
N THR A 4 -9.76 -12.34 9.99
CA THR A 4 -8.93 -13.17 10.87
C THR A 4 -7.50 -13.35 10.35
N ALA A 5 -6.56 -13.62 11.26
CA ALA A 5 -5.18 -13.93 10.90
C ALA A 5 -4.99 -15.39 10.45
N ALA A 6 -5.89 -16.28 10.85
CA ALA A 6 -5.84 -17.73 10.62
C ALA A 6 -7.12 -18.21 9.92
N PRO A 7 -7.10 -19.37 9.21
CA PRO A 7 -8.26 -19.91 8.49
C PRO A 7 -9.32 -20.53 9.42
N VAL A 8 -9.30 -20.19 10.71
CA VAL A 8 -10.19 -20.68 11.74
C VAL A 8 -10.77 -19.50 12.52
N GLU A 9 -11.94 -19.70 13.10
CA GLU A 9 -12.55 -18.72 13.99
C GLU A 9 -11.76 -18.66 15.31
N ALA A 10 -10.93 -17.62 15.46
CA ALA A 10 -10.06 -17.43 16.62
C ALA A 10 -9.88 -15.94 16.91
N ASP A 11 -9.62 -15.62 18.17
CA ASP A 11 -9.26 -14.26 18.59
C ASP A 11 -7.76 -14.00 18.38
N PRO A 12 -7.34 -12.75 18.05
CA PRO A 12 -8.20 -11.60 17.80
C PRO A 12 -8.91 -11.66 16.43
N MET A 13 -10.16 -11.19 16.38
CA MET A 13 -10.95 -11.08 15.14
C MET A 13 -11.81 -9.82 15.09
N TYR A 14 -12.12 -9.37 13.87
CA TYR A 14 -13.09 -8.30 13.63
C TYR A 14 -14.24 -8.79 12.76
N GLU A 15 -15.46 -8.40 13.13
CA GLU A 15 -16.68 -8.71 12.38
C GLU A 15 -17.30 -7.41 11.87
N VAL A 16 -17.49 -7.33 10.56
CA VAL A 16 -18.25 -6.27 9.89
C VAL A 16 -19.66 -6.78 9.60
N PHE A 17 -20.65 -6.09 10.15
CA PHE A 17 -22.07 -6.31 9.86
C PHE A 17 -22.56 -5.18 8.96
N ILE A 18 -23.13 -5.53 7.81
CA ILE A 18 -23.79 -4.58 6.90
C ILE A 18 -25.27 -4.92 6.91
N GLY A 19 -26.14 -3.94 7.19
CA GLY A 19 -27.59 -4.16 7.23
C GLY A 19 -28.06 -5.07 8.38
N GLY A 20 -27.42 -4.98 9.55
CA GLY A 20 -27.88 -5.64 10.76
C GLY A 20 -29.12 -4.98 11.39
N TRP A 21 -29.72 -5.65 12.37
CA TRP A 21 -30.93 -5.20 13.11
C TRP A 21 -32.05 -4.77 12.17
N GLU A 22 -32.63 -5.72 11.46
CA GLU A 22 -33.70 -5.44 10.48
C GLU A 22 -33.26 -4.42 9.42
N ASN A 23 -32.00 -4.54 8.96
CA ASN A 23 -31.42 -3.67 7.94
C ASN A 23 -31.40 -2.18 8.33
N THR A 24 -31.23 -1.87 9.62
CA THR A 24 -31.22 -0.48 10.13
C THR A 24 -29.83 0.05 10.43
N LYS A 25 -28.82 -0.80 10.62
CA LYS A 25 -27.47 -0.35 10.97
C LYS A 25 -26.35 -1.26 10.50
N SER A 26 -25.15 -0.70 10.45
CA SER A 26 -23.91 -1.40 10.16
C SER A 26 -22.92 -1.19 11.29
N VAL A 27 -22.19 -2.24 11.69
CA VAL A 27 -21.29 -2.18 12.86
C VAL A 27 -19.98 -2.95 12.61
N ILE A 28 -18.93 -2.53 13.30
CA ILE A 28 -17.68 -3.31 13.47
C ILE A 28 -17.65 -3.83 14.91
N ARG A 29 -17.45 -5.13 15.08
CA ARG A 29 -17.33 -5.78 16.38
C ARG A 29 -15.97 -6.45 16.53
N LYS A 30 -15.36 -6.34 17.71
CA LYS A 30 -14.11 -7.04 18.04
C LYS A 30 -14.41 -8.28 18.89
N ASN A 31 -13.80 -9.41 18.54
CA ASN A 31 -13.81 -10.66 19.31
C ASN A 31 -15.23 -11.12 19.74
N ARG A 32 -16.24 -10.85 18.90
CA ARG A 32 -17.65 -11.23 19.17
C ARG A 32 -18.20 -10.68 20.49
N GLN A 33 -17.59 -9.63 21.04
CA GLN A 33 -17.97 -9.03 22.31
C GLN A 33 -18.67 -7.69 22.12
N LYS A 34 -19.51 -7.32 23.10
CA LYS A 34 -20.14 -6.00 23.21
C LYS A 34 -19.33 -5.12 24.18
N PRO A 35 -19.30 -3.79 23.99
CA PRO A 35 -19.96 -3.01 22.94
C PRO A 35 -19.30 -3.18 21.56
N ASP A 36 -20.05 -2.83 20.50
CA ASP A 36 -19.47 -2.74 19.15
C ASP A 36 -18.45 -1.59 19.11
N VAL A 37 -17.37 -1.75 18.36
CA VAL A 37 -16.27 -0.77 18.32
C VAL A 37 -16.53 0.40 17.36
N ALA A 38 -17.42 0.19 16.39
CA ALA A 38 -17.98 1.25 15.56
C ALA A 38 -19.42 0.89 15.16
N GLU A 39 -20.29 1.90 15.04
CA GLU A 39 -21.70 1.75 14.66
C GLU A 39 -22.15 2.95 13.82
N VAL A 40 -22.92 2.70 12.77
CA VAL A 40 -23.53 3.74 11.93
C VAL A 40 -24.94 3.32 11.49
N HIS A 41 -25.86 4.30 11.47
CA HIS A 41 -27.24 4.09 11.02
C HIS A 41 -27.28 3.98 9.50
N THR A 42 -27.77 2.85 8.97
CA THR A 42 -27.80 2.52 7.53
C THR A 42 -29.11 1.83 7.16
N PRO A 43 -30.26 2.52 7.28
CA PRO A 43 -31.56 1.93 7.00
C PRO A 43 -31.70 1.58 5.53
N GLY A 44 -32.15 0.36 5.23
CA GLY A 44 -32.42 -0.08 3.86
C GLY A 44 -31.16 -0.25 3.01
N ILE A 45 -30.00 -0.51 3.63
CA ILE A 45 -28.73 -0.61 2.89
C ILE A 45 -28.65 -1.88 2.04
N LEU A 46 -29.27 -2.98 2.48
CA LEU A 46 -29.47 -4.22 1.71
C LEU A 46 -30.87 -4.28 1.08
N GLU A 47 -31.04 -5.05 0.01
CA GLU A 47 -32.32 -5.29 -0.66
C GLU A 47 -32.38 -6.74 -1.16
N ALA A 48 -33.55 -7.40 -1.04
CA ALA A 48 -33.65 -8.85 -1.27
C ALA A 48 -33.67 -9.26 -2.76
N GLY A 49 -33.96 -8.31 -3.65
CA GLY A 49 -34.13 -8.55 -5.09
C GLY A 49 -32.94 -8.17 -5.96
N GLU A 50 -31.87 -7.60 -5.40
CA GLU A 50 -30.73 -7.10 -6.16
C GLU A 50 -29.40 -7.30 -5.42
N PHE A 51 -28.32 -7.44 -6.19
CA PHE A 51 -26.98 -7.37 -5.63
C PHE A 51 -26.61 -5.90 -5.38
N ARG A 52 -26.10 -5.61 -4.19
CA ARG A 52 -25.51 -4.32 -3.85
C ARG A 52 -24.06 -4.55 -3.47
N GLY A 53 -23.16 -3.85 -4.14
CA GLY A 53 -21.73 -3.96 -3.88
C GLY A 53 -21.29 -3.11 -2.69
N PHE A 54 -20.37 -3.68 -1.93
CA PHE A 54 -19.72 -3.02 -0.80
C PHE A 54 -18.23 -3.38 -0.84
N TRP A 55 -17.40 -2.45 -0.41
CA TRP A 55 -15.99 -2.73 -0.18
C TRP A 55 -15.67 -2.66 1.31
N VAL A 56 -14.80 -3.55 1.76
CA VAL A 56 -14.19 -3.52 3.09
C VAL A 56 -12.68 -3.44 2.88
N ARG A 57 -12.03 -2.46 3.50
CA ARG A 57 -10.59 -2.22 3.38
C ARG A 57 -9.96 -2.17 4.76
N TRP A 58 -8.73 -2.64 4.86
CA TRP A 58 -7.91 -2.52 6.06
C TRP A 58 -6.52 -2.03 5.66
N TYR A 59 -6.10 -0.89 6.21
CA TYR A 59 -4.80 -0.27 5.94
C TYR A 59 -4.40 0.59 7.14
N ASP A 60 -3.11 0.57 7.51
CA ASP A 60 -2.57 1.35 8.64
C ASP A 60 -3.41 1.27 9.92
N ASN A 61 -3.73 0.04 10.35
CA ASN A 61 -4.59 -0.26 11.49
C ASN A 61 -6.05 0.22 11.41
N VAL A 62 -6.48 0.83 10.30
CA VAL A 62 -7.86 1.30 10.13
C VAL A 62 -8.68 0.34 9.27
N ILE A 63 -9.83 -0.09 9.77
CA ILE A 63 -10.85 -0.85 9.03
C ILE A 63 -11.90 0.14 8.51
N THR A 64 -12.14 0.14 7.20
CA THR A 64 -13.14 0.98 6.55
C THR A 64 -14.11 0.18 5.70
N VAL A 65 -15.36 0.64 5.62
CA VAL A 65 -16.44 0.02 4.84
C VAL A 65 -17.14 1.09 4.02
N GLY A 66 -17.33 0.82 2.74
CA GLY A 66 -18.04 1.72 1.83
C GLY A 66 -18.87 0.98 0.79
N ARG A 67 -19.53 1.73 -0.07
CA ARG A 67 -20.38 1.22 -1.15
C ARG A 67 -19.60 1.13 -2.45
N GLU A 68 -19.91 0.15 -3.27
CA GLU A 68 -19.37 0.05 -4.61
C GLU A 68 -19.61 1.35 -5.40
N GLY A 69 -18.57 1.83 -6.09
CA GLY A 69 -18.59 3.12 -6.80
C GLY A 69 -18.37 4.37 -5.93
N GLU A 70 -18.47 4.26 -4.60
CA GLU A 70 -18.19 5.37 -3.68
C GLU A 70 -16.77 5.27 -3.12
N ALA A 71 -15.97 6.35 -3.20
CA ALA A 71 -14.63 6.39 -2.62
C ALA A 71 -14.65 6.58 -1.09
N ALA A 72 -15.70 7.20 -0.56
CA ALA A 72 -15.84 7.50 0.86
C ALA A 72 -16.36 6.29 1.64
N ALA A 73 -15.77 6.02 2.81
CA ALA A 73 -16.29 5.04 3.75
C ALA A 73 -17.51 5.62 4.48
N PHE A 74 -18.56 4.79 4.68
CA PHE A 74 -19.66 5.14 5.58
C PHE A 74 -19.43 4.62 7.02
N LEU A 75 -18.46 3.72 7.20
CA LEU A 75 -18.08 3.16 8.50
C LEU A 75 -16.55 3.03 8.57
N SER A 76 -15.95 3.47 9.67
CA SER A 76 -14.50 3.44 9.90
C SER A 76 -14.19 3.14 11.36
N TYR A 77 -13.11 2.41 11.61
CA TYR A 77 -12.60 2.12 12.95
C TYR A 77 -11.07 2.01 12.92
N ASP A 78 -10.40 2.81 13.77
CA ASP A 78 -8.97 2.68 14.03
C ASP A 78 -8.75 1.64 15.13
N ALA A 79 -8.19 0.50 14.74
CA ALA A 79 -7.91 -0.62 15.63
C ALA A 79 -6.63 -0.44 16.46
N GLN A 80 -5.78 0.55 16.12
CA GLN A 80 -4.45 0.86 16.67
C GLN A 80 -3.39 -0.26 16.55
N ASP A 81 -3.81 -1.52 16.73
CA ASP A 81 -3.01 -2.73 16.64
C ASP A 81 -3.83 -3.79 15.89
N LEU A 82 -3.90 -3.61 14.57
CA LEU A 82 -4.57 -4.56 13.69
C LEU A 82 -3.60 -5.68 13.35
N PHE A 83 -3.98 -6.90 13.69
CA PHE A 83 -3.25 -8.09 13.26
C PHE A 83 -3.27 -8.21 11.72
N PRO A 84 -2.30 -8.90 11.11
CA PRO A 84 -2.32 -9.17 9.67
C PRO A 84 -3.55 -10.00 9.30
N VAL A 85 -4.52 -9.38 8.63
CA VAL A 85 -5.74 -10.04 8.17
C VAL A 85 -5.40 -10.85 6.92
N ASN A 86 -5.40 -12.18 7.06
CA ASN A 86 -5.05 -13.11 5.98
C ASN A 86 -6.26 -13.88 5.44
N PHE A 87 -7.34 -13.94 6.22
CA PHE A 87 -8.53 -14.71 5.89
C PHE A 87 -9.78 -13.88 6.11
N VAL A 88 -10.76 -14.07 5.23
CA VAL A 88 -12.09 -13.48 5.32
C VAL A 88 -13.16 -14.56 5.35
N GLY A 89 -14.15 -14.39 6.20
CA GLY A 89 -15.33 -15.27 6.28
C GLY A 89 -16.61 -14.49 5.98
N VAL A 90 -17.54 -15.09 5.22
CA VAL A 90 -18.87 -14.51 4.97
C VAL A 90 -19.96 -15.42 5.52
N CYS A 91 -20.98 -14.82 6.11
CA CYS A 91 -22.17 -15.51 6.62
C CYS A 91 -23.34 -14.53 6.66
N THR A 92 -24.56 -15.05 6.72
CA THR A 92 -25.74 -14.24 7.04
C THR A 92 -25.87 -14.05 8.54
N GLY A 93 -26.60 -13.00 8.93
CA GLY A 93 -27.11 -12.87 10.29
C GLY A 93 -28.19 -13.92 10.60
N TRP A 94 -28.48 -14.10 11.89
CA TRP A 94 -29.49 -15.05 12.34
C TRP A 94 -30.85 -14.78 11.70
N GLY A 95 -31.49 -15.83 11.17
CA GLY A 95 -32.80 -15.74 10.53
C GLY A 95 -32.81 -15.16 9.11
N ALA A 96 -31.64 -14.79 8.56
CA ALA A 96 -31.52 -14.27 7.20
C ALA A 96 -30.91 -15.31 6.24
N SER A 97 -31.33 -15.25 4.98
CA SER A 97 -30.69 -15.93 3.85
C SER A 97 -30.09 -14.88 2.90
N GLY A 98 -29.07 -15.26 2.15
CA GLY A 98 -28.35 -14.35 1.27
C GLY A 98 -27.52 -15.09 0.24
N SER A 99 -27.13 -14.38 -0.80
CA SER A 99 -26.19 -14.83 -1.82
C SER A 99 -25.11 -13.78 -1.95
N TRP A 100 -23.87 -14.22 -2.18
CA TRP A 100 -22.72 -13.33 -2.27
C TRP A 100 -22.00 -13.59 -3.58
N ILE A 101 -21.62 -12.52 -4.24
CA ILE A 101 -20.57 -12.53 -5.26
C ILE A 101 -19.35 -11.96 -4.55
N ILE A 102 -18.30 -12.77 -4.44
CA ILE A 102 -17.01 -12.31 -3.96
C ILE A 102 -16.17 -12.14 -5.20
N ASP A 103 -16.07 -10.90 -5.66
CA ASP A 103 -15.11 -10.58 -6.71
C ASP A 103 -13.71 -10.71 -6.12
N GLU A 104 -12.85 -11.48 -6.79
CA GLU A 104 -11.41 -11.29 -6.62
C GLU A 104 -11.15 -9.81 -6.83
N ALA A 105 -10.45 -9.16 -5.90
CA ALA A 105 -10.30 -7.72 -5.88
C ALA A 105 -9.80 -7.21 -7.25
N GLN A 106 -10.75 -6.85 -8.12
CA GLN A 106 -10.51 -6.01 -9.27
C GLN A 106 -10.16 -4.67 -8.66
N GLN A 107 -8.94 -4.20 -8.91
CA GLN A 107 -8.57 -2.81 -8.66
C GLN A 107 -9.71 -1.95 -9.21
N ALA A 108 -10.44 -1.28 -8.32
CA ALA A 108 -11.62 -0.52 -8.69
C ALA A 108 -11.26 0.45 -9.82
N SER A 109 -11.77 0.18 -11.01
CA SER A 109 -11.67 1.06 -12.16
C SER A 109 -12.53 2.29 -11.86
N ALA A 110 -11.88 3.40 -11.49
CA ALA A 110 -12.52 4.70 -11.46
C ALA A 110 -13.11 5.03 -12.85
N PRO A 111 -14.25 5.75 -12.92
CA PRO A 111 -14.89 6.06 -14.19
C PRO A 111 -13.94 6.88 -15.07
N ALA A 112 -13.86 6.46 -16.33
CA ALA A 112 -12.95 6.98 -17.32
C ALA A 112 -13.15 8.49 -17.55
N LEU A 113 -12.21 9.29 -17.07
CA LEU A 113 -11.80 10.51 -17.75
C LEU A 113 -10.49 10.21 -18.48
N GLY A 114 -10.61 9.66 -19.70
CA GLY A 114 -9.72 9.93 -20.82
C GLY A 114 -8.22 9.58 -20.75
N PHE A 115 -7.71 8.97 -19.69
CA PHE A 115 -6.31 8.53 -19.62
C PHE A 115 -6.25 7.05 -19.27
N ALA A 116 -5.86 6.24 -20.25
CA ALA A 116 -5.51 4.83 -20.01
C ALA A 116 -4.33 4.79 -19.03
N PRO A 117 -4.39 4.02 -17.92
CA PRO A 117 -3.22 3.80 -17.10
C PRO A 117 -2.18 3.03 -17.95
N PRO A 118 -0.90 3.42 -17.94
CA PRO A 118 0.13 2.79 -18.76
C PRO A 118 0.47 1.34 -18.38
N CYS A 119 -0.20 0.76 -17.37
CA CYS A 119 0.19 -0.52 -16.81
C CYS A 119 -0.99 -1.43 -16.51
N GLY A 120 -0.91 -2.65 -17.06
CA GLY A 120 -1.76 -3.77 -16.70
C GLY A 120 -1.46 -4.31 -15.30
N SER A 121 -2.32 -5.22 -14.89
CA SER A 121 -2.42 -5.95 -13.62
C SER A 121 -1.18 -6.79 -13.24
N GLY A 122 0.00 -6.17 -13.17
CA GLY A 122 1.22 -6.72 -12.59
C GLY A 122 1.49 -6.17 -11.18
N PRO A 123 2.54 -6.66 -10.48
CA PRO A 123 2.89 -6.33 -9.08
C PRO A 123 3.34 -4.87 -8.85
N GLY A 124 3.04 -3.96 -9.78
CA GLY A 124 3.58 -2.62 -9.87
C GLY A 124 4.23 -2.41 -11.22
N CYS A 125 4.22 -1.17 -11.68
CA CYS A 125 4.79 -0.82 -12.96
C CYS A 125 5.55 0.49 -12.93
N TRP A 126 6.47 0.64 -13.85
CA TRP A 126 7.31 1.82 -13.95
C TRP A 126 6.76 2.74 -15.03
N VAL A 127 6.32 3.92 -14.62
CA VAL A 127 5.70 4.91 -15.50
C VAL A 127 6.70 6.03 -15.75
N PRO A 128 7.11 6.28 -17.01
CA PRO A 128 7.98 7.40 -17.34
C PRO A 128 7.33 8.73 -16.95
N ALA A 129 8.09 9.59 -16.30
CA ALA A 129 7.68 10.92 -15.87
C ALA A 129 8.88 11.86 -15.85
N SER A 130 8.61 13.16 -15.75
CA SER A 130 9.67 14.16 -15.65
C SER A 130 9.21 15.43 -14.94
N ASN A 131 10.19 16.24 -14.52
CA ASN A 131 10.00 17.60 -13.99
C ASN A 131 8.98 17.67 -12.83
N GLY A 132 9.05 16.71 -11.90
CA GLY A 132 8.18 16.66 -10.73
C GLY A 132 6.80 16.07 -10.98
N THR A 133 6.51 15.62 -12.21
CA THR A 133 5.25 14.94 -12.52
C THR A 133 5.13 13.67 -11.69
N VAL A 134 4.03 13.56 -10.95
CA VAL A 134 3.64 12.37 -10.19
C VAL A 134 2.48 11.71 -10.91
N PRO A 135 2.66 10.50 -11.50
CA PRO A 135 1.57 9.79 -12.14
C PRO A 135 0.49 9.35 -11.13
N PRO A 136 -0.76 9.13 -11.57
CA PRO A 136 -1.79 8.50 -10.74
C PRO A 136 -1.31 7.14 -10.21
N SER A 137 -1.69 6.82 -8.97
CA SER A 137 -1.32 5.56 -8.29
C SER A 137 0.19 5.38 -8.06
N ALA A 138 0.96 6.48 -8.06
CA ALA A 138 2.35 6.46 -7.62
C ALA A 138 2.46 5.95 -6.17
N VAL A 139 3.41 5.05 -5.94
CA VAL A 139 3.63 4.45 -4.62
C VAL A 139 4.38 5.43 -3.73
N GLU A 140 3.80 5.69 -2.56
CA GLU A 140 4.36 6.52 -1.52
C GLU A 140 5.62 5.86 -0.92
N GLY A 141 6.74 6.58 -1.00
CA GLY A 141 8.04 6.11 -0.55
C GLY A 141 8.39 6.52 0.88
N GLY A 142 7.89 7.67 1.31
CA GLY A 142 8.22 8.29 2.59
C GLY A 142 7.90 9.78 2.57
N PHE A 143 8.44 10.55 3.50
CA PHE A 143 8.15 11.96 3.64
C PHE A 143 9.39 12.75 4.05
N ASP A 144 9.52 13.96 3.49
CA ASP A 144 10.49 14.98 3.90
C ASP A 144 9.74 16.18 4.49
N GLY A 145 9.76 16.29 5.81
CA GLY A 145 8.90 17.21 6.55
C GLY A 145 7.41 16.94 6.28
N ALA A 146 6.76 17.83 5.54
CA ALA A 146 5.34 17.70 5.15
C ALA A 146 5.15 17.26 3.70
N GLU A 147 6.23 17.06 2.95
CA GLU A 147 6.18 16.69 1.54
C GLU A 147 6.23 15.17 1.36
N GLN A 148 5.28 14.64 0.60
CA GLN A 148 5.22 13.24 0.22
C GLN A 148 6.28 12.94 -0.85
N LEU A 149 7.12 11.94 -0.58
CA LEU A 149 8.07 11.40 -1.54
C LEU A 149 7.51 10.14 -2.20
N TYR A 150 7.89 9.88 -3.45
CA TYR A 150 7.44 8.71 -4.20
C TYR A 150 8.60 7.82 -4.60
N ILE A 151 8.32 6.52 -4.77
CA ILE A 151 9.32 5.58 -5.27
C ILE A 151 9.55 5.87 -6.75
N ALA A 152 10.79 6.20 -7.10
CA ALA A 152 11.20 6.40 -8.47
C ALA A 152 12.49 5.63 -8.77
N ARG A 153 12.84 5.52 -10.04
CA ARG A 153 14.15 5.06 -10.47
C ARG A 153 14.63 5.90 -11.64
N ALA A 154 15.94 6.02 -11.76
CA ALA A 154 16.58 6.74 -12.85
C ALA A 154 17.83 5.99 -13.33
N ARG A 155 18.23 6.23 -14.58
CA ARG A 155 19.49 5.72 -15.12
C ARG A 155 20.64 6.65 -14.72
N HIS A 156 21.70 6.09 -14.16
CA HIS A 156 22.90 6.84 -13.79
C HIS A 156 24.15 5.98 -14.03
N GLU A 157 25.11 6.48 -14.80
CA GLU A 157 26.38 5.78 -15.10
C GLU A 157 26.21 4.29 -15.53
N SER A 158 25.17 4.02 -16.32
CA SER A 158 24.75 2.68 -16.81
C SER A 158 23.95 1.82 -15.83
N ASP A 159 23.87 2.19 -14.55
CA ASP A 159 23.00 1.55 -13.59
C ASP A 159 21.55 2.05 -13.75
N LEU A 160 20.59 1.21 -13.42
CA LEU A 160 19.21 1.62 -13.17
C LEU A 160 18.98 1.59 -11.66
N ILE A 161 18.80 2.76 -11.05
CA ILE A 161 18.89 2.91 -9.59
C ILE A 161 17.55 3.38 -9.01
N PRO A 162 16.96 2.65 -8.04
CA PRO A 162 15.81 3.15 -7.30
C PRO A 162 16.20 4.24 -6.29
N GLY A 163 15.28 5.17 -6.06
CA GLY A 163 15.46 6.32 -5.20
C GLY A 163 14.13 7.06 -4.93
N LYS A 164 14.24 8.35 -4.63
CA LYS A 164 13.10 9.19 -4.22
C LYS A 164 12.76 10.21 -5.29
N LEU A 165 11.49 10.31 -5.68
CA LEU A 165 10.97 11.49 -6.36
C LEU A 165 10.60 12.53 -5.31
N HIS A 166 11.12 13.74 -5.50
CA HIS A 166 10.76 14.93 -4.73
C HIS A 166 9.97 15.89 -5.63
N PRO A 167 8.62 15.89 -5.58
CA PRO A 167 7.79 16.61 -6.53
C PRO A 167 8.10 18.10 -6.62
N SER A 168 8.30 18.77 -5.48
CA SER A 168 8.58 20.23 -5.45
C SER A 168 9.96 20.59 -6.00
N HIS A 169 10.95 19.68 -5.88
CA HIS A 169 12.27 19.88 -6.49
C HIS A 169 12.27 19.56 -7.99
N GLY A 170 11.25 18.83 -8.47
CA GLY A 170 11.10 18.50 -9.88
C GLY A 170 11.98 17.34 -10.35
N VAL A 171 12.64 16.60 -9.44
CA VAL A 171 13.63 15.58 -9.80
C VAL A 171 13.49 14.31 -8.97
N ALA A 172 13.94 13.19 -9.54
CA ALA A 172 14.22 11.97 -8.80
C ALA A 172 15.68 11.94 -8.36
N TYR A 173 15.92 11.71 -7.09
CA TYR A 173 17.25 11.56 -6.52
C TYR A 173 17.61 10.08 -6.37
N VAL A 174 18.81 9.72 -6.83
CA VAL A 174 19.37 8.36 -6.68
C VAL A 174 20.72 8.44 -5.97
N ALA A 175 21.02 7.42 -5.15
CA ALA A 175 22.28 7.30 -4.43
C ALA A 175 23.30 6.56 -5.31
N TRP A 176 24.45 7.17 -5.59
CA TRP A 176 25.53 6.51 -6.35
C TRP A 176 26.90 7.13 -6.07
N GLY A 177 27.91 6.27 -5.90
CA GLY A 177 29.31 6.67 -5.84
C GLY A 177 29.64 7.65 -4.71
N GLY A 178 28.95 7.56 -3.57
CA GLY A 178 29.12 8.49 -2.45
C GLY A 178 28.27 9.77 -2.51
N GLY A 179 27.48 9.98 -3.58
CA GLY A 179 26.69 11.19 -3.78
C GLY A 179 25.19 10.97 -4.02
N GLU A 180 24.43 12.04 -3.83
CA GLU A 180 23.03 12.17 -4.26
C GLU A 180 22.97 12.83 -5.66
N HIS A 181 22.30 12.18 -6.60
CA HIS A 181 22.23 12.62 -7.99
C HIS A 181 20.78 12.85 -8.41
N GLY A 182 20.44 14.09 -8.77
CA GLY A 182 19.11 14.47 -9.24
C GLY A 182 18.94 14.28 -10.74
N HIS A 183 17.85 13.63 -11.15
CA HIS A 183 17.47 13.40 -12.54
C HIS A 183 16.09 14.00 -12.83
N ALA A 184 16.00 14.80 -13.90
CA ALA A 184 14.74 15.40 -14.33
C ALA A 184 13.83 14.40 -15.07
N ASP A 185 14.42 13.37 -15.69
CA ASP A 185 13.72 12.28 -16.35
C ASP A 185 13.88 10.99 -15.52
N TYR A 186 12.77 10.34 -15.22
CA TYR A 186 12.73 9.18 -14.32
C TYR A 186 11.52 8.30 -14.60
N GLU A 187 11.45 7.15 -13.93
CA GLU A 187 10.25 6.32 -13.89
C GLU A 187 9.73 6.26 -12.46
N VAL A 188 8.42 6.42 -12.29
CA VAL A 188 7.75 6.32 -10.98
C VAL A 188 7.09 4.96 -10.85
N LEU A 189 7.30 4.29 -9.73
CA LEU A 189 6.58 3.06 -9.43
C LEU A 189 5.11 3.39 -9.19
N CYS A 190 4.25 2.87 -10.03
CA CYS A 190 2.81 2.96 -9.89
C CYS A 190 2.28 1.54 -9.63
N SER A 191 1.69 1.33 -8.46
CA SER A 191 1.21 0.02 -8.03
C SER A 191 -0.05 0.19 -7.18
N SER A 192 -0.91 -0.83 -7.16
CA SER A 192 -2.03 -0.87 -6.22
C SER A 192 -1.70 -1.59 -4.91
N GLY A 193 -0.44 -1.97 -4.68
CA GLY A 193 -0.06 -2.80 -3.56
C GLY A 193 1.45 -2.88 -3.33
N GLY A 194 1.79 -3.41 -2.16
CA GLY A 194 3.15 -3.59 -1.65
C GLY A 194 3.22 -3.25 -0.16
N GLN A 195 4.21 -3.82 0.52
CA GLN A 195 4.40 -3.63 1.96
C GLN A 195 5.86 -3.29 2.25
N TRP A 196 6.08 -2.54 3.33
CA TRP A 196 7.41 -2.31 3.86
C TRP A 196 7.69 -3.36 4.93
N LEU A 197 8.74 -4.14 4.74
CA LEU A 197 9.17 -5.16 5.70
C LEU A 197 10.49 -4.74 6.34
N PRO A 198 10.56 -4.57 7.67
CA PRO A 198 11.82 -4.33 8.37
C PRO A 198 12.78 -5.50 8.17
N VAL A 199 14.04 -5.18 7.87
CA VAL A 199 15.12 -6.16 7.73
C VAL A 199 16.33 -5.74 8.55
N HIS A 200 17.06 -6.76 9.02
CA HIS A 200 18.31 -6.60 9.74
C HIS A 200 19.42 -7.35 9.01
N ASP A 201 20.66 -6.87 9.14
CA ASP A 201 21.87 -7.52 8.63
C ASP A 201 21.85 -7.86 7.12
N GLY A 202 21.13 -7.07 6.32
CA GLY A 202 21.03 -7.28 4.87
C GLY A 202 20.26 -8.53 4.46
N ASN A 203 19.43 -9.11 5.34
CA ASN A 203 18.59 -10.25 5.01
C ASN A 203 17.41 -9.82 4.13
N ILE A 204 17.61 -9.84 2.81
CA ILE A 204 16.61 -9.41 1.83
C ILE A 204 15.59 -10.53 1.61
N PRO A 205 14.28 -10.28 1.80
CA PRO A 205 13.24 -11.27 1.62
C PRO A 205 13.15 -11.77 0.17
N PRO A 206 12.80 -13.05 -0.07
CA PRO A 206 12.62 -13.58 -1.42
C PRO A 206 11.55 -12.88 -2.26
N ASN A 207 10.61 -12.17 -1.61
CA ASN A 207 9.54 -11.42 -2.26
C ASN A 207 9.83 -9.90 -2.34
N ALA A 208 11.09 -9.49 -2.14
CA ALA A 208 11.53 -8.12 -2.38
C ALA A 208 11.31 -7.74 -3.84
N PHE A 209 10.75 -6.55 -4.08
CA PHE A 209 10.45 -6.07 -5.42
C PHE A 209 11.72 -5.57 -6.14
N PRO A 210 12.16 -6.21 -7.24
CA PRO A 210 13.32 -5.76 -8.00
C PRO A 210 12.99 -4.44 -8.71
N ALA A 211 13.84 -3.43 -8.52
CA ALA A 211 13.56 -2.07 -8.99
C ALA A 211 14.68 -1.46 -9.84
N GLY A 212 15.83 -2.10 -9.87
CA GLY A 212 16.99 -1.64 -10.59
C GLY A 212 18.00 -2.75 -10.80
N GLU A 213 19.08 -2.40 -11.47
CA GLU A 213 20.22 -3.29 -11.71
C GLU A 213 21.50 -2.45 -11.83
N THR A 214 22.61 -2.97 -11.32
CA THR A 214 23.94 -2.40 -11.59
C THR A 214 24.39 -2.77 -13.01
N ALA A 215 25.44 -2.10 -13.50
CA ALA A 215 26.06 -2.39 -14.79
C ALA A 215 26.57 -3.85 -14.90
N GLU A 216 26.92 -4.48 -13.77
CA GLU A 216 27.32 -5.89 -13.70
C GLU A 216 26.12 -6.87 -13.65
N GLY A 217 24.89 -6.35 -13.63
CA GLY A 217 23.66 -7.13 -13.55
C GLY A 217 23.25 -7.53 -12.15
N GLU A 218 23.81 -6.92 -11.10
CA GLU A 218 23.34 -7.15 -9.73
C GLU A 218 21.96 -6.51 -9.56
N PRO A 219 20.92 -7.25 -9.15
CA PRO A 219 19.61 -6.67 -8.90
C PRO A 219 19.64 -5.73 -7.70
N LEU A 220 19.03 -4.56 -7.87
CA LEU A 220 18.81 -3.57 -6.81
C LEU A 220 17.33 -3.59 -6.38
N PHE A 221 17.11 -3.47 -5.09
CA PHE A 221 15.78 -3.46 -4.49
C PHE A 221 15.46 -2.09 -3.89
N ILE A 222 14.19 -1.86 -3.61
CA ILE A 222 13.73 -0.64 -2.96
C ILE A 222 13.87 -0.84 -1.45
N GLY A 223 14.55 0.11 -0.81
CA GLY A 223 14.52 0.22 0.65
C GLY A 223 14.21 1.63 1.09
N ARG A 224 13.82 1.77 2.34
CA ARG A 224 13.70 3.08 2.97
C ARG A 224 14.32 3.06 4.36
N ALA A 225 14.84 4.21 4.77
CA ALA A 225 15.41 4.43 6.08
C ALA A 225 14.91 5.75 6.67
N THR A 226 14.96 5.83 8.01
CA THR A 226 14.70 7.08 8.73
C THR A 226 16.02 7.82 8.95
N HIS A 227 16.09 9.09 8.54
CA HIS A 227 17.24 9.96 8.75
C HIS A 227 16.78 11.38 9.04
N ASP A 228 17.26 11.98 10.13
CA ASP A 228 16.96 13.37 10.52
C ASP A 228 15.45 13.74 10.53
N GLY A 229 14.60 12.76 10.87
CA GLY A 229 13.14 12.93 10.92
C GLY A 229 12.43 12.75 9.57
N THR A 230 13.18 12.47 8.51
CA THR A 230 12.70 12.13 7.17
C THR A 230 12.67 10.61 7.01
N ILE A 231 11.61 10.09 6.39
CA ILE A 231 11.60 8.71 5.88
C ILE A 231 11.83 8.80 4.38
N THR A 232 12.92 8.21 3.89
CA THR A 232 13.28 8.35 2.47
C THR A 232 13.68 7.03 1.84
N VAL A 233 13.34 6.90 0.56
CA VAL A 233 13.62 5.74 -0.28
C VAL A 233 15.01 5.85 -0.88
N GLY A 234 15.64 4.69 -1.04
CA GLY A 234 16.91 4.52 -1.71
C GLY A 234 17.06 3.12 -2.32
N LYS A 235 18.31 2.75 -2.61
CA LYS A 235 18.65 1.44 -3.17
C LYS A 235 19.09 0.47 -2.09
N VAL A 236 18.63 -0.75 -2.16
CA VAL A 236 19.18 -1.87 -1.38
C VAL A 236 20.07 -2.66 -2.32
N GLN A 237 21.34 -2.79 -1.93
CA GLN A 237 22.32 -3.54 -2.70
C GLN A 237 22.70 -4.82 -1.92
N PRO A 238 22.24 -6.01 -2.37
CA PRO A 238 22.45 -7.27 -1.67
C PRO A 238 23.92 -7.57 -1.34
N SER A 239 24.83 -7.37 -2.29
CA SER A 239 26.26 -7.64 -2.15
C SER A 239 26.92 -6.78 -1.06
N HIS A 240 26.38 -5.58 -0.82
CA HIS A 240 26.83 -4.66 0.24
C HIS A 240 26.08 -4.86 1.56
N GLY A 241 24.95 -5.56 1.54
CA GLY A 241 24.10 -5.83 2.69
C GLY A 241 23.63 -4.56 3.40
N CYS A 242 23.26 -3.52 2.66
CA CYS A 242 22.75 -2.26 3.20
C CYS A 242 21.79 -1.55 2.24
N CYS A 243 21.05 -0.60 2.79
CA CYS A 243 20.28 0.38 2.04
C CYS A 243 21.07 1.70 1.95
N TYR A 244 21.21 2.24 0.75
CA TYR A 244 21.78 3.56 0.50
C TYR A 244 20.67 4.54 0.17
N ILE A 245 20.55 5.60 0.98
CA ILE A 245 19.62 6.70 0.71
C ILE A 245 20.38 7.90 0.13
N PRO A 246 19.81 8.59 -0.87
CA PRO A 246 20.28 9.91 -1.28
C PRO A 246 19.76 10.95 -0.28
N TYR A 247 20.63 11.75 0.34
CA TYR A 247 20.22 12.83 1.22
C TYR A 247 21.30 13.91 1.35
N GLY A 248 20.91 15.19 1.24
CA GLY A 248 21.80 16.32 1.52
C GLY A 248 23.02 16.42 0.58
N GLY A 249 22.94 15.87 -0.64
CA GLY A 249 24.08 15.77 -1.55
C GLY A 249 24.94 14.51 -1.38
N GLU A 250 24.68 13.67 -0.38
CA GLU A 250 25.48 12.50 -0.04
C GLU A 250 24.71 11.18 -0.26
N GLU A 251 25.46 10.09 -0.42
CA GLU A 251 24.96 8.71 -0.35
C GLU A 251 25.20 8.17 1.07
N LEU A 252 24.13 7.91 1.81
CA LEU A 252 24.20 7.47 3.21
C LEU A 252 23.80 6.00 3.35
N ALA A 253 24.63 5.20 4.04
CA ALA A 253 24.45 3.76 4.16
C ALA A 253 23.78 3.36 5.49
N TYR A 254 22.77 2.49 5.42
CA TYR A 254 21.98 2.00 6.55
C TYR A 254 21.98 0.47 6.60
N LYS A 255 22.22 -0.07 7.80
CA LYS A 255 22.15 -1.52 8.09
C LYS A 255 20.80 -1.97 8.64
N GLU A 256 20.04 -1.03 9.19
CA GLU A 256 18.65 -1.21 9.60
C GLU A 256 17.78 -0.39 8.66
N PHE A 257 16.89 -1.07 7.94
CA PHE A 257 16.03 -0.46 6.92
C PHE A 257 14.80 -1.33 6.68
N GLU A 258 13.84 -0.80 5.95
CA GLU A 258 12.70 -1.58 5.45
C GLU A 258 12.88 -1.84 3.95
N VAL A 259 12.47 -3.02 3.48
CA VAL A 259 12.46 -3.40 2.07
C VAL A 259 11.04 -3.39 1.56
N PHE A 260 10.83 -2.86 0.35
CA PHE A 260 9.54 -2.95 -0.31
C PHE A 260 9.33 -4.36 -0.90
N VAL A 261 8.25 -5.02 -0.50
CA VAL A 261 7.90 -6.37 -0.90
C VAL A 261 6.51 -6.40 -1.53
N VAL A 262 6.27 -7.38 -2.40
CA VAL A 262 4.98 -7.63 -3.07
C VAL A 262 4.54 -9.08 -2.95
#